data_AF-A0A0F9GN83-F1
#
_entry.id   AF-A0A0F9GN83-F1
#
_cell.length_a   1.000
_cell.length_b   1.000
_cell.length_c   1.000
_cell.angle_alpha   90.00
_cell.angle_beta   90.00
_cell.angle_gamma   90.00
#
_symmetry.space_group_name_H-M   'P 1'
#
loop_
_entity.id
_entity.type
_entity.pdbx_description
1 polymer ?
#
loop_
_entity_poly.entity_id
_entity_poly.type
_entity_poly.pdbx_seq_one_letter_code
_entity_poly.pdbx_strand_id
1 'polypeptide(L)'
;IVAANTGLPTGDATPGEAFLRWQRFSQEVPEFDVGRIVRGACVTELPPEVVAAYDAPFPDERYKAGARVFPALVPTRPDDPASAANRKAWEVLSRWQKPFLTAFSDTDPVTRGGDRAFQSGVPGTKGQPHTTITGAGHFLQEDKGEELAKVVVDFIARTGAAAQ
;
A
#
# COMPACT_ATOMS: atom_id res chain seq x y z
N ILE A 1 2.50 5.39 -13.51
CA ILE A 1 1.99 4.84 -12.22
C ILE A 1 3.15 4.73 -11.26
N VAL A 2 2.96 5.05 -9.98
CA VAL A 2 3.91 4.74 -8.91
C VAL A 2 3.16 3.91 -7.87
N ALA A 3 3.64 2.70 -7.58
CA ALA A 3 3.08 1.83 -6.55
C ALA A 3 4.04 1.78 -5.35
N ALA A 4 3.53 2.05 -4.16
CA ALA A 4 4.27 2.02 -2.91
C ALA A 4 3.41 1.34 -1.85
N ASN A 5 3.99 0.37 -1.14
CA ASN A 5 3.36 -0.40 -0.06
C ASN A 5 1.92 -0.83 -0.36
N THR A 6 1.73 -1.53 -1.47
CA THR A 6 0.40 -1.88 -1.97
C THR A 6 0.38 -3.20 -2.74
N GLY A 7 -0.79 -3.60 -3.22
CA GLY A 7 -0.98 -4.79 -4.03
C GLY A 7 -2.33 -4.77 -4.75
N LEU A 8 -2.53 -5.74 -5.63
CA LEU A 8 -3.81 -5.99 -6.30
C LEU A 8 -4.19 -7.47 -6.12
N PRO A 9 -4.54 -7.90 -4.90
CA PRO A 9 -4.74 -9.32 -4.61
C PRO A 9 -6.01 -9.85 -5.29
N THR A 10 -5.93 -11.08 -5.79
CA THR A 10 -7.06 -11.81 -6.39
C THR A 10 -7.55 -12.95 -5.50
N GLY A 11 -6.91 -13.13 -4.33
CA GLY A 11 -7.14 -14.26 -3.44
C GLY A 11 -6.66 -15.62 -3.97
N ASP A 12 -6.04 -15.69 -5.16
CA ASP A 12 -5.51 -16.94 -5.73
C ASP A 12 -4.20 -17.41 -5.05
N ALA A 13 -3.46 -16.46 -4.47
CA ALA A 13 -2.27 -16.74 -3.67
C ALA A 13 -2.57 -16.49 -2.19
N THR A 14 -1.99 -17.32 -1.33
CA THR A 14 -2.10 -17.15 0.12
C THR A 14 -1.46 -15.81 0.55
N PRO A 15 -2.19 -14.91 1.23
CA PRO A 15 -1.61 -13.69 1.76
C PRO A 15 -0.52 -14.00 2.79
N GLY A 16 0.44 -13.08 2.94
CA GLY A 16 1.46 -13.20 3.98
C GLY A 16 0.84 -13.17 5.39
N GLU A 17 1.48 -13.87 6.33
CA GLU A 17 0.98 -13.95 7.72
C GLU A 17 0.80 -12.58 8.38
N ALA A 18 1.66 -11.61 8.05
CA ALA A 18 1.56 -10.25 8.57
C ALA A 18 0.23 -9.59 8.17
N PHE A 19 -0.18 -9.73 6.91
CA PHE A 19 -1.48 -9.25 6.45
C PHE A 19 -2.63 -10.00 7.15
N LEU A 20 -2.56 -11.32 7.28
CA LEU A 20 -3.60 -12.10 7.95
C LEU A 20 -3.76 -11.73 9.43
N ARG A 21 -2.64 -11.44 10.13
CA ARG A 21 -2.68 -10.92 11.51
C ARG A 21 -3.32 -9.54 11.58
N TRP A 22 -2.96 -8.64 10.65
CA TRP A 22 -3.59 -7.32 10.53
C TRP A 22 -5.10 -7.42 10.28
N GLN A 23 -5.50 -8.24 9.31
CA GLN A 23 -6.89 -8.49 8.98
C GLN A 23 -7.65 -9.01 10.21
N ARG A 24 -7.13 -10.02 10.92
CA ARG A 24 -7.73 -10.53 12.16
C ARG A 24 -7.85 -9.44 13.23
N PHE A 25 -6.77 -8.73 13.53
CA PHE A 25 -6.74 -7.66 14.53
C PHE A 25 -7.85 -6.63 14.29
N SER A 26 -8.02 -6.21 13.03
CA SER A 26 -9.06 -5.22 12.68
C SER A 26 -10.49 -5.69 12.95
N GLN A 27 -10.73 -6.99 12.95
CA GLN A 27 -12.06 -7.56 13.21
C GLN A 27 -12.28 -7.85 14.70
N GLU A 28 -11.23 -8.22 15.43
CA GLU A 28 -11.33 -8.69 16.81
C GLU A 28 -11.11 -7.60 17.87
N VAL A 29 -10.41 -6.50 17.55
CA VAL A 29 -10.08 -5.45 18.53
C VAL A 29 -11.33 -4.70 19.04
N PRO A 30 -11.58 -4.58 20.36
CA PRO A 30 -12.78 -3.92 20.87
C PRO A 30 -12.94 -2.46 20.45
N GLU A 31 -11.83 -1.72 20.45
CA GLU A 31 -11.76 -0.30 20.06
C GLU A 31 -10.72 -0.15 18.94
N PHE A 32 -11.12 0.49 17.85
CA PHE A 32 -10.23 0.67 16.70
C PHE A 32 -9.49 2.02 16.80
N ASP A 33 -8.41 2.05 17.59
CA ASP A 33 -7.57 3.25 17.81
C ASP A 33 -6.72 3.58 16.57
N VAL A 34 -7.19 4.53 15.75
CA VAL A 34 -6.63 4.83 14.42
C VAL A 34 -5.25 5.47 14.54
N GLY A 35 -5.12 6.53 15.35
CA GLY A 35 -3.86 7.20 15.56
C GLY A 35 -2.77 6.26 16.06
N ARG A 36 -3.09 5.37 17.00
CA ARG A 36 -2.13 4.37 17.50
C ARG A 36 -1.76 3.33 16.44
N ILE A 37 -2.72 2.88 15.63
CA ILE A 37 -2.46 1.95 14.53
C ILE A 37 -1.48 2.57 13.53
N VAL A 38 -1.71 3.82 13.13
CA VAL A 38 -0.84 4.53 12.20
C VAL A 38 0.56 4.70 12.78
N ARG A 39 0.67 5.24 14.00
CA ARG A 39 1.95 5.39 14.71
C ARG A 39 2.71 4.07 14.80
N GLY A 40 2.03 2.97 15.13
CA GLY A 40 2.64 1.65 15.28
C GLY A 40 3.14 1.03 13.98
N ALA A 41 2.77 1.61 12.84
CA ALA A 41 3.14 1.15 11.51
C ALA A 41 4.12 2.11 10.79
N CYS A 42 4.62 3.12 11.50
CA CYS A 42 5.76 3.97 11.12
C CYS A 42 7.05 3.50 11.82
N VAL A 43 8.20 3.84 11.25
CA VAL A 43 9.52 3.66 11.90
C VAL A 43 9.85 4.84 12.82
N THR A 44 9.45 6.03 12.41
CA THR A 44 9.63 7.29 13.11
C THR A 44 8.56 7.43 14.19
N GLU A 45 8.96 7.99 15.35
CA GLU A 45 7.99 8.35 16.38
C GLU A 45 7.21 9.58 15.92
N LEU A 46 5.90 9.42 15.73
CA LEU A 46 5.02 10.52 15.32
C LEU A 46 4.74 11.47 16.49
N PRO A 47 4.80 12.80 16.28
CA PRO A 47 4.38 13.77 17.28
C PRO A 47 2.93 13.55 17.73
N PRO A 48 2.59 13.82 19.01
CA PRO A 48 1.24 13.62 19.53
C PRO A 48 0.14 14.32 18.73
N GLU A 49 0.42 15.51 18.21
CA GLU A 49 -0.50 16.29 17.38
C GLU A 49 -0.77 15.64 16.00
N VAL A 50 0.21 14.93 15.44
CA VAL A 50 0.04 14.17 14.19
C VAL A 50 -0.83 12.94 14.44
N VAL A 51 -0.58 12.24 15.54
CA VAL A 51 -1.43 11.11 15.97
C VAL A 51 -2.88 11.57 16.17
N ALA A 52 -3.09 12.69 16.87
CA ALA A 52 -4.42 13.27 17.06
C ALA A 52 -5.08 13.70 15.73
N ALA A 53 -4.31 14.11 14.72
CA ALA A 53 -4.83 14.44 13.40
C ALA A 53 -5.40 13.20 12.67
N TYR A 54 -4.83 12.02 12.88
CA TYR A 54 -5.39 10.76 12.36
C TYR A 54 -6.68 10.33 13.06
N ASP A 55 -6.84 10.69 14.34
CA ASP A 55 -8.09 10.45 15.09
C ASP A 55 -9.18 11.47 14.79
N ALA A 56 -8.83 12.65 14.27
CA ALA A 56 -9.76 13.76 14.03
C ALA A 56 -11.02 13.41 13.21
N PRO A 57 -10.96 12.53 12.18
CA PRO A 57 -12.17 12.10 11.46
C PRO A 57 -13.11 11.22 12.28
N PHE A 58 -12.70 10.72 13.45
CA PHE A 58 -13.40 9.70 14.22
C PHE A 58 -13.68 10.15 15.66
N PRO A 59 -14.65 11.06 15.89
CA PRO A 59 -15.00 11.52 17.23
C PRO A 59 -15.42 10.40 18.20
N ASP A 60 -15.98 9.31 17.66
CA ASP A 60 -16.29 8.07 18.39
C ASP A 60 -16.31 6.84 17.44
N GLU A 61 -16.44 5.63 17.99
CA GLU A 61 -16.41 4.36 17.25
C GLU A 61 -17.44 4.26 16.10
N ARG A 62 -18.57 4.98 16.17
CA ARG A 62 -19.63 4.88 15.14
C ARG A 62 -19.17 5.42 13.79
N TYR A 63 -18.12 6.24 13.77
CA TYR A 63 -17.51 6.79 12.56
C TYR A 63 -16.44 5.86 11.96
N LYS A 64 -16.06 4.78 12.65
CA LYS A 64 -14.94 3.91 12.26
C LYS A 64 -15.35 2.68 11.45
N ALA A 65 -16.63 2.53 11.10
CA ALA A 65 -17.13 1.36 10.39
C ALA A 65 -16.35 1.06 9.09
N GLY A 66 -16.04 2.11 8.31
CA GLY A 66 -15.23 1.98 7.09
C GLY A 66 -13.80 1.54 7.37
N ALA A 67 -13.12 2.19 8.30
CA ALA A 67 -11.75 1.85 8.69
C ALA A 67 -11.65 0.40 9.21
N ARG A 68 -12.65 -0.04 9.98
CA ARG A 68 -12.71 -1.37 10.60
C ARG A 68 -12.99 -2.49 9.58
N VAL A 69 -13.89 -2.26 8.63
CA VAL A 69 -14.22 -3.29 7.63
C VAL A 69 -13.16 -3.41 6.54
N PHE A 70 -12.38 -2.36 6.28
CA PHE A 70 -11.52 -2.30 5.10
C PHE A 70 -10.54 -3.47 4.96
N PRO A 71 -9.85 -3.95 6.02
CA PRO A 71 -8.97 -5.12 5.88
C PRO A 71 -9.70 -6.42 5.53
N ALA A 72 -10.98 -6.56 5.89
CA ALA A 72 -11.79 -7.71 5.50
C ALA A 72 -12.24 -7.68 4.03
N LEU A 73 -12.16 -6.52 3.37
CA LEU A 73 -12.49 -6.35 1.95
C LEU A 73 -11.33 -6.67 1.01
N VAL A 74 -10.15 -7.00 1.55
CA VAL A 74 -9.00 -7.41 0.74
C VAL A 74 -9.14 -8.89 0.38
N PRO A 75 -9.15 -9.25 -0.92
CA PRO A 75 -9.27 -10.64 -1.34
C PRO A 75 -8.18 -11.55 -0.76
N THR A 76 -8.57 -12.48 0.11
CA THR A 76 -7.70 -13.55 0.65
C THR A 76 -8.10 -14.95 0.18
N ARG A 77 -9.16 -15.03 -0.62
CA ARG A 77 -9.71 -16.27 -1.19
C ARG A 77 -10.12 -16.05 -2.65
N PRO A 78 -10.05 -17.08 -3.50
CA PRO A 78 -10.31 -16.93 -4.94
C PRO A 78 -11.78 -16.61 -5.27
N ASP A 79 -12.69 -16.87 -4.33
CA ASP A 79 -14.14 -16.63 -4.40
C ASP A 79 -14.60 -15.31 -3.77
N ASP A 80 -13.67 -14.45 -3.35
CA ASP A 80 -14.00 -13.10 -2.87
C ASP A 80 -14.74 -12.29 -3.96
N PRO A 81 -15.76 -11.48 -3.60
CA PRO A 81 -16.52 -10.67 -4.56
C PRO A 81 -15.66 -9.79 -5.49
N ALA A 82 -14.50 -9.31 -5.02
CA ALA A 82 -13.59 -8.49 -5.80
C ALA A 82 -12.60 -9.29 -6.66
N SER A 83 -12.45 -10.60 -6.44
CA SER A 83 -11.44 -11.43 -7.13
C SER A 83 -11.59 -11.41 -8.64
N ALA A 84 -12.82 -11.55 -9.15
CA ALA A 84 -13.07 -11.52 -10.59
C ALA A 84 -12.72 -10.16 -11.23
N ALA A 85 -13.01 -9.06 -10.54
CA ALA A 85 -12.66 -7.71 -11.01
C ALA A 85 -11.15 -7.48 -10.96
N ASN A 86 -10.48 -7.93 -9.90
CA ASN A 86 -9.03 -7.79 -9.75
C ASN A 86 -8.26 -8.62 -10.79
N ARG A 87 -8.73 -9.83 -11.14
CA ARG A 87 -8.15 -10.61 -12.26
C ARG A 87 -8.27 -9.86 -13.60
N LYS A 88 -9.44 -9.28 -13.89
CA LYS A 88 -9.62 -8.44 -15.09
C LYS A 88 -8.71 -7.20 -15.10
N ALA A 89 -8.51 -6.58 -13.94
CA ALA A 89 -7.57 -5.47 -13.81
C ALA A 89 -6.12 -5.92 -14.08
N TRP A 90 -5.73 -7.12 -13.63
CA TRP A 90 -4.43 -7.73 -13.99
C TRP A 90 -4.29 -7.98 -15.48
N GLU A 91 -5.34 -8.38 -16.19
CA GLU A 91 -5.28 -8.50 -17.67
C GLU A 91 -4.95 -7.17 -18.33
N VAL A 92 -5.52 -6.06 -17.85
CA VAL A 92 -5.20 -4.71 -18.33
C VAL A 92 -3.76 -4.32 -17.98
N LEU A 93 -3.35 -4.51 -16.72
CA LEU A 93 -2.00 -4.22 -16.25
C LEU A 93 -0.94 -5.05 -16.99
N SER A 94 -1.25 -6.30 -17.38
CA SER A 94 -0.34 -7.16 -18.15
C SER A 94 0.01 -6.62 -19.53
N ARG A 95 -0.80 -5.68 -20.04
CA ARG A 95 -0.59 -5.00 -21.34
C ARG A 95 -0.17 -3.54 -21.16
N TRP A 96 -0.05 -3.08 -19.92
CA TRP A 96 0.31 -1.70 -19.63
C TRP A 96 1.79 -1.46 -19.91
N GLN A 97 2.05 -0.67 -20.96
CA GLN A 97 3.41 -0.34 -21.42
C GLN A 97 3.89 1.05 -21.00
N LYS A 98 2.98 1.92 -20.52
CA LYS A 98 3.35 3.25 -20.03
C LYS A 98 4.17 3.12 -18.73
N PRO A 99 4.99 4.13 -18.39
CA PRO A 99 5.87 4.05 -17.23
C PRO A 99 5.15 3.63 -15.93
N PHE A 100 5.69 2.60 -15.28
CA PHE A 100 5.23 2.06 -14.00
C PHE A 100 6.42 1.88 -13.05
N LEU A 101 6.46 2.64 -11.97
CA LEU A 101 7.50 2.55 -10.94
C LEU A 101 6.97 1.84 -9.69
N THR A 102 7.86 1.14 -8.99
CA THR A 102 7.62 0.66 -7.63
C THR A 102 8.57 1.38 -6.67
N ALA A 103 8.03 1.88 -5.57
CA ALA A 103 8.74 2.63 -4.52
C ALA A 103 8.34 2.11 -3.13
N PHE A 104 8.52 0.82 -2.87
CA PHE A 104 8.11 0.16 -1.62
C PHE A 104 9.15 0.41 -0.52
N SER A 105 8.72 0.40 0.74
CA SER A 105 9.64 0.52 1.87
C SER A 105 10.23 -0.83 2.31
N ASP A 106 11.30 -0.78 3.11
CA ASP A 106 12.00 -1.97 3.61
C ASP A 106 11.37 -2.59 4.87
N THR A 107 10.58 -1.80 5.61
CA THR A 107 10.07 -2.17 6.95
C THR A 107 8.56 -2.36 6.97
N ASP A 108 7.95 -2.69 5.84
CA ASP A 108 6.54 -3.09 5.75
C ASP A 108 6.37 -4.60 5.45
N PRO A 109 6.16 -5.46 6.47
CA PRO A 109 5.89 -6.88 6.24
C PRO A 109 4.49 -7.17 5.67
N VAL A 110 3.53 -6.22 5.76
CA VAL A 110 2.14 -6.42 5.32
C VAL A 110 2.05 -6.47 3.79
N THR A 111 2.81 -5.61 3.11
CA THR A 111 2.77 -5.51 1.63
C THR A 111 4.04 -6.00 0.94
N ARG A 112 5.00 -6.52 1.72
CA ARG A 112 6.25 -7.09 1.21
C ARG A 112 6.01 -8.08 0.07
N GLY A 113 6.72 -7.86 -1.04
CA GLY A 113 6.64 -8.71 -2.23
C GLY A 113 5.61 -8.26 -3.28
N GLY A 114 4.76 -7.27 -2.96
CA GLY A 114 3.84 -6.68 -3.93
C GLY A 114 4.56 -6.01 -5.10
N ASP A 115 5.72 -5.40 -4.84
CA ASP A 115 6.63 -4.84 -5.84
C ASP A 115 7.02 -5.87 -6.91
N ARG A 116 7.41 -7.08 -6.49
CA ARG A 116 7.83 -8.16 -7.41
C ARG A 116 6.68 -8.67 -8.28
N ALA A 117 5.45 -8.68 -7.75
CA ALA A 117 4.28 -9.04 -8.52
C ALA A 117 4.04 -8.03 -9.66
N PHE A 118 4.13 -6.73 -9.39
CA PHE A 118 4.02 -5.71 -10.43
C PHE A 118 5.17 -5.75 -11.43
N GLN A 119 6.42 -5.86 -10.97
CA GLN A 119 7.60 -5.90 -11.84
C GLN A 119 7.62 -7.10 -12.78
N SER A 120 7.09 -8.26 -12.34
CA SER A 120 6.99 -9.44 -13.20
C SER A 120 5.78 -9.39 -14.14
N GLY A 121 4.65 -8.84 -13.67
CA GLY A 121 3.38 -8.85 -14.40
C GLY A 121 3.15 -7.67 -15.34
N VAL A 122 3.81 -6.53 -15.15
CA VAL A 122 3.50 -5.27 -15.85
C VAL A 122 4.65 -4.82 -16.76
N PRO A 123 4.51 -4.84 -18.10
CA PRO A 123 5.60 -4.49 -19.02
C PRO A 123 6.21 -3.11 -18.81
N GLY A 124 5.38 -2.12 -18.45
CA GLY A 124 5.80 -0.73 -18.21
C GLY A 124 6.73 -0.52 -17.02
N THR A 125 7.02 -1.58 -16.25
CA THR A 125 8.05 -1.59 -15.19
C THR A 125 9.46 -1.77 -15.73
N LYS A 126 9.62 -2.39 -16.91
CA LYS A 126 10.94 -2.69 -17.47
C LYS A 126 11.75 -1.41 -17.69
N GLY A 127 12.98 -1.41 -17.19
CA GLY A 127 13.91 -0.27 -17.30
C GLY A 127 13.57 0.93 -16.43
N GLN A 128 12.56 0.86 -15.56
CA GLN A 128 12.25 1.93 -14.62
C GLN A 128 13.17 1.89 -13.40
N PRO A 129 13.51 3.04 -12.80
CA PRO A 129 14.42 3.12 -11.66
C PRO A 129 13.73 2.75 -10.34
N HIS A 130 13.25 1.50 -10.23
CA HIS A 130 12.62 0.97 -9.02
C HIS A 130 13.47 1.29 -7.78
N THR A 131 12.82 1.76 -6.73
CA THR A 131 13.50 2.25 -5.53
C THR A 131 12.92 1.56 -4.30
N THR A 132 13.79 1.17 -3.36
CA THR A 132 13.38 0.79 -2.02
C THR A 132 13.58 2.00 -1.11
N ILE A 133 12.51 2.45 -0.45
CA ILE A 133 12.57 3.55 0.51
C ILE A 133 13.05 2.99 1.86
N THR A 134 14.27 3.34 2.24
CA THR A 134 14.93 2.72 3.41
C THR A 134 14.55 3.41 4.72
N GLY A 135 14.38 2.62 5.79
CA GLY A 135 14.03 3.15 7.10
C GLY A 135 12.62 3.72 7.15
N ALA A 136 11.67 3.07 6.46
CA ALA A 136 10.26 3.45 6.43
C ALA A 136 9.35 2.23 6.62
N GLY A 137 8.27 2.42 7.37
CA GLY A 137 7.26 1.41 7.70
C GLY A 137 6.19 1.29 6.63
N HIS A 138 4.99 0.85 7.02
CA HIS A 138 3.83 0.72 6.14
C HIS A 138 3.35 2.09 5.65
N PHE A 139 3.19 3.06 6.56
CA PHE A 139 2.88 4.45 6.23
C PHE A 139 4.16 5.22 5.89
N LEU A 140 4.83 4.79 4.83
CA LEU A 140 6.13 5.33 4.40
C LEU A 140 6.13 6.84 4.11
N GLN A 141 4.95 7.44 3.93
CA GLN A 141 4.80 8.87 3.70
C GLN A 141 5.09 9.69 4.97
N GLU A 142 4.83 9.14 6.16
CA GLU A 142 5.18 9.78 7.43
C GLU A 142 6.68 9.65 7.73
N ASP A 143 7.28 8.51 7.37
CA ASP A 143 8.70 8.26 7.64
C ASP A 143 9.64 8.98 6.67
N LYS A 144 9.26 9.00 5.38
CA LYS A 144 10.12 9.37 4.25
C LYS A 144 9.34 10.09 3.15
N GLY A 145 8.39 10.95 3.54
CA GLY A 145 7.54 11.70 2.61
C GLY A 145 8.31 12.46 1.55
N GLU A 146 9.36 13.21 1.94
CA GLU A 146 10.21 13.98 1.03
C GLU A 146 11.01 13.07 0.08
N GLU A 147 11.48 11.92 0.56
CA GLU A 147 12.22 10.96 -0.27
C GLU A 147 11.30 10.32 -1.31
N LEU A 148 10.11 9.87 -0.90
CA LEU A 148 9.10 9.35 -1.81
C LEU A 148 8.69 10.42 -2.84
N ALA A 149 8.49 11.67 -2.40
CA ALA A 149 8.17 12.79 -3.29
C ALA A 149 9.29 13.04 -4.31
N LYS A 150 10.56 13.01 -3.87
CA LYS A 150 11.71 13.13 -4.77
C LYS A 150 11.73 12.01 -5.82
N VAL A 151 11.50 10.76 -5.41
CA VAL A 151 11.41 9.61 -6.33
C VAL A 151 10.31 9.82 -7.37
N VAL A 152 9.14 10.31 -6.96
CA VAL A 152 8.01 10.60 -7.87
C VAL A 152 8.35 11.73 -8.85
N VAL A 153 8.94 12.83 -8.37
CA VAL A 153 9.34 13.98 -9.22
C VAL A 153 10.40 13.56 -10.23
N ASP A 154 11.44 12.84 -9.79
CA ASP A 154 12.50 12.34 -10.66
C ASP A 154 11.93 11.39 -11.72
N PHE A 155 10.94 10.56 -11.36
CA PHE A 155 10.24 9.68 -12.29
C PHE A 155 9.41 10.44 -13.33
N ILE A 156 8.67 11.48 -12.91
CA ILE A 156 7.92 12.34 -13.84
C ILE A 156 8.88 13.03 -14.82
N ALA A 157 9.98 13.60 -14.33
CA ALA A 157 10.96 14.29 -15.18
C ALA A 157 11.56 13.35 -16.25
N ARG A 158 11.91 12.12 -15.86
CA ARG A 158 12.46 11.10 -16.77
C ARG A 158 11.46 10.64 -17.84
N THR A 159 10.17 10.56 -17.48
CA THR A 159 9.15 9.95 -18.33
C THR A 159 8.36 10.96 -19.15
N GLY A 160 8.27 12.22 -18.70
CA GLY A 160 7.68 13.32 -19.45
C GLY A 160 8.52 13.77 -20.65
N ALA A 161 9.85 13.60 -20.59
CA ALA A 161 10.75 13.89 -21.69
C ALA A 161 10.74 12.82 -22.80
N ALA A 162 10.38 11.57 -22.48
CA ALA A 162 10.32 10.46 -23.43
C ALA A 162 8.99 10.38 -24.22
N ALA A 163 8.05 11.27 -23.92
CA ALA A 163 6.74 11.36 -24.56
C ALA A 163 6.62 12.52 -25.59
N GLN A 164 7.73 13.22 -25.85
CA GLN A 164 7.90 14.20 -26.94
C GLN A 164 8.83 13.62 -27.99
#